data_AF-A0A4D4LBU5-F1
#
_entry.id   AF-A0A4D4LBU5-F1
#
_cell.length_a   1.000
_cell.length_b   1.000
_cell.length_c   1.000
_cell.angle_alpha   90.00
_cell.angle_beta   90.00
_cell.angle_gamma   90.00
#
_symmetry.space_group_name_H-M   'P 1'
#
loop_
_entity.id
_entity.type
_entity.pdbx_description
1 polymer ?
#
loop_
_entity_poly.entity_id
_entity_poly.type
_entity_poly.pdbx_seq_one_letter_code
_entity_poly.pdbx_strand_id
1 'polypeptide(L)'
;MSGSGPRALPRCTLSAALRGRGAHNYRGEWDVDPATIGARLASSVVTPLIKKLFVKEGPGAGLVNQPVRISSLISFRGEKRTLTEKDLTKLAAELVAQATRHAGPGERPCPADEDELVAEKLATTLYALGDLDMNDVQAVQLGHRGLAHELTHATRTRGRDTLHLSQGGAALHERLLDTACLHILHFFTQRSTFVARSLVEQSGQLSDLITKIDILIERIPSQSAQDAGFERRYAEYMIGKHSTLTIVGIDLSHAEATWPLDAAYLSLEAVSSEEERPPGDPFGDAPAVTHTALPAPLPAPLPAVVPADRALSGHQRVLLRGIAGSGKTTLVQWLAVCTARQESLRGLEQLIGRIPFVLPLRTIARQESLPSPASFLASVHNPLDGAQPPGWADRVLTAGRGLLLIDGIDEIPERDRERTRAWLADLLIAYPDNLWLVTSRPSAVADDWLGHRTSPSSRSPR
;
A
#
# COMPACT_ATOMS: atom_id res chain seq x y z
N MET A 1 24.59 43.99 31.30
CA MET A 1 25.77 43.14 31.56
C MET A 1 25.31 41.68 31.55
N SER A 2 26.01 40.84 30.77
CA SER A 2 26.00 39.36 30.69
C SER A 2 24.63 38.65 30.59
N GLY A 3 24.25 37.90 29.55
CA GLY A 3 25.01 37.21 28.52
C GLY A 3 24.99 35.70 28.73
N SER A 4 24.03 34.99 28.11
CA SER A 4 24.14 33.59 27.62
C SER A 4 22.77 33.10 27.09
N GLY A 5 22.64 32.86 25.78
CA GLY A 5 21.59 31.95 25.25
C GLY A 5 22.06 30.49 25.32
N PRO A 6 21.42 29.54 24.61
CA PRO A 6 19.99 29.21 24.51
C PRO A 6 19.72 27.75 24.99
N ARG A 7 18.47 27.35 25.27
CA ARG A 7 18.08 25.92 25.28
C ARG A 7 16.73 25.69 24.58
N ALA A 8 16.82 25.04 23.44
CA ALA A 8 15.74 24.64 22.56
C ALA A 8 14.98 23.42 23.12
N LEU A 9 13.68 23.40 22.83
CA LEU A 9 12.74 22.29 23.06
C LEU A 9 13.12 21.05 22.20
N PRO A 10 12.93 19.82 22.69
CA PRO A 10 13.18 18.63 21.89
C PRO A 10 12.07 18.46 20.83
N ARG A 11 12.44 18.70 19.57
CA ARG A 11 11.71 18.22 18.39
C ARG A 11 12.01 16.73 18.22
N CYS A 12 11.01 15.86 18.38
CA CYS A 12 11.08 14.49 17.88
C CYS A 12 10.96 14.50 16.35
N THR A 13 12.09 14.65 15.66
CA THR A 13 12.25 14.31 14.25
C THR A 13 12.55 12.82 14.13
N LEU A 14 11.64 12.06 13.51
CA LEU A 14 11.89 10.69 13.08
C LEU A 14 12.86 10.73 11.89
N SER A 15 14.14 10.43 12.13
CA SER A 15 15.17 10.27 11.08
C SER A 15 15.20 8.80 10.66
N ALA A 16 14.66 8.49 9.48
CA ALA A 16 14.87 7.20 8.83
C ALA A 16 16.22 7.22 8.12
N ALA A 17 17.25 6.69 8.79
CA ALA A 17 18.56 6.45 8.22
C ALA A 17 18.51 5.25 7.25
N LEU A 18 18.25 5.51 5.96
CA LEU A 18 18.59 4.59 4.89
C LEU A 18 20.11 4.62 4.72
N ARG A 19 20.79 3.57 5.22
CA ARG A 19 22.21 3.33 4.98
C ARG A 19 22.45 3.22 3.46
N GLY A 20 23.04 4.25 2.89
CA GLY A 20 23.75 4.15 1.62
C GLY A 20 24.89 3.15 1.79
N ARG A 21 24.81 2.01 1.12
CA ARG A 21 25.98 1.16 0.93
C ARG A 21 26.93 1.90 0.01
N GLY A 22 28.11 2.15 0.58
CA GLY A 22 29.17 2.92 -0.03
C GLY A 22 29.65 2.34 -1.36
N ALA A 23 30.06 3.28 -2.19
CA ALA A 23 30.93 3.10 -3.33
C ALA A 23 32.09 2.15 -2.99
N HIS A 24 32.09 0.97 -3.60
CA HIS A 24 33.31 0.22 -3.82
C HIS A 24 33.91 0.68 -5.15
N ASN A 25 35.10 1.28 -5.03
CA ASN A 25 36.08 1.46 -6.08
C ASN A 25 36.17 0.19 -6.94
N TYR A 26 35.72 0.24 -8.19
CA TYR A 26 36.34 -0.53 -9.26
C TYR A 26 37.31 0.39 -9.99
N ARG A 27 38.51 0.45 -9.43
CA ARG A 27 39.70 0.99 -10.05
C ARG A 27 40.27 -0.14 -10.91
N GLY A 28 40.15 0.01 -12.23
CA GLY A 28 41.02 -0.57 -13.24
C GLY A 28 41.20 -2.09 -13.23
N GLU A 29 40.40 -2.77 -14.03
CA GLU A 29 40.93 -3.85 -14.86
C GLU A 29 40.16 -3.81 -16.18
N TRP A 30 40.71 -3.04 -17.12
CA TRP A 30 40.31 -3.14 -18.51
C TRP A 30 40.84 -4.48 -18.97
N ASP A 31 39.99 -5.50 -19.00
CA ASP A 31 40.29 -6.68 -19.80
C ASP A 31 40.18 -6.22 -21.25
N VAL A 32 41.34 -5.91 -21.82
CA VAL A 32 41.50 -5.50 -23.21
C VAL A 32 41.35 -6.76 -24.04
N ASP A 33 40.14 -6.99 -24.53
CA ASP A 33 39.89 -8.03 -25.52
C ASP A 33 40.66 -7.66 -26.82
N PRO A 34 41.63 -8.48 -27.29
CA PRO A 34 42.65 -8.08 -28.24
C PRO A 34 42.19 -8.14 -29.71
N ALA A 35 41.02 -7.59 -30.03
CA ALA A 35 40.54 -7.43 -31.42
C ALA A 35 39.88 -6.06 -31.70
N THR A 36 40.10 -5.05 -30.84
CA THR A 36 39.48 -3.73 -31.02
C THR A 36 40.31 -2.83 -31.95
N ILE A 37 40.33 -3.18 -33.23
CA ILE A 37 40.99 -2.40 -34.27
C ILE A 37 39.95 -1.68 -35.14
N GLY A 38 40.07 -0.34 -35.20
CA GLY A 38 39.63 0.50 -36.33
C GLY A 38 38.17 0.94 -36.41
N ALA A 39 37.84 2.10 -35.81
CA ALA A 39 36.81 3.09 -36.23
C ALA A 39 36.12 3.72 -35.01
N ARG A 40 36.76 4.72 -34.37
CA ARG A 40 36.08 5.61 -33.42
C ARG A 40 35.61 6.86 -34.15
N LEU A 41 34.30 6.96 -34.40
CA LEU A 41 33.68 8.17 -34.93
C LEU A 41 33.49 9.21 -33.83
N ALA A 42 33.94 10.44 -34.07
CA ALA A 42 33.68 11.56 -33.17
C ALA A 42 32.23 12.07 -33.36
N SER A 43 31.50 12.24 -32.25
CA SER A 43 30.13 12.75 -32.20
C SER A 43 29.93 14.07 -32.96
N SER A 44 30.95 14.94 -32.99
CA SER A 44 30.95 16.20 -33.73
C SER A 44 30.78 16.07 -35.24
N VAL A 45 31.13 14.91 -35.82
CA VAL A 45 31.03 14.67 -37.26
C VAL A 45 29.75 13.93 -37.63
N VAL A 46 29.27 13.03 -36.76
CA VAL A 46 28.05 12.24 -37.02
C VAL A 46 26.79 13.11 -36.86
N THR A 47 26.75 13.96 -35.84
CA THR A 47 25.59 14.80 -35.52
C THR A 47 25.08 15.65 -36.71
N PRO A 48 25.93 16.40 -37.45
CA PRO A 48 25.46 17.19 -38.59
C PRO A 48 24.97 16.35 -39.76
N LEU A 49 25.51 15.14 -39.97
CA LEU A 49 25.08 14.24 -41.04
C LEU A 49 23.71 13.63 -40.73
N ILE A 50 23.51 13.14 -39.50
CA ILE A 50 22.24 12.59 -39.03
C ILE A 50 21.15 13.66 -39.00
N LYS A 51 21.49 14.90 -38.67
CA LYS A 51 20.53 16.02 -38.70
C LYS A 51 19.89 16.24 -40.07
N LYS A 52 20.58 15.94 -41.18
CA LYS A 52 20.02 16.06 -42.54
C LYS A 52 18.89 15.07 -42.81
N LEU A 53 18.80 13.98 -42.03
CA LEU A 53 17.75 12.96 -42.14
C LEU A 53 16.38 13.43 -41.67
N PHE A 54 16.25 14.61 -41.06
CA PHE A 54 15.02 15.07 -40.44
C PHE A 54 14.48 16.37 -41.03
N VAL A 55 13.15 16.51 -41.02
CA VAL A 55 12.43 17.71 -41.46
C VAL A 55 12.37 18.76 -40.33
N LYS A 56 12.42 20.05 -40.67
CA LYS A 56 12.12 21.16 -39.74
C LYS A 56 10.60 21.35 -39.62
N GLU A 57 10.06 21.35 -38.40
CA GLU A 57 8.62 21.47 -38.15
C GLU A 57 8.25 22.70 -37.28
N GLY A 58 6.98 23.08 -37.35
CA GLY A 58 6.36 24.13 -36.52
C GLY A 58 5.93 23.63 -35.13
N PRO A 59 5.58 24.53 -34.19
CA PRO A 59 5.27 24.18 -32.81
C PRO A 59 3.92 23.44 -32.65
N GLY A 60 3.89 22.39 -31.84
CA GLY A 60 2.65 21.72 -31.40
C GLY A 60 2.78 20.20 -31.18
N ALA A 61 2.02 19.63 -30.23
CA ALA A 61 2.07 18.19 -29.91
C ALA A 61 1.54 17.28 -31.05
N GLY A 62 0.76 17.85 -31.98
CA GLY A 62 0.09 17.09 -33.05
C GLY A 62 -0.95 16.16 -32.44
N LEU A 63 -2.03 16.72 -31.89
CA LEU A 63 -3.21 15.99 -31.41
C LEU A 63 -4.02 15.48 -32.62
N VAL A 64 -3.43 14.59 -33.40
CA VAL A 64 -4.10 13.88 -34.48
C VAL A 64 -4.61 12.55 -33.93
N ASN A 65 -5.76 12.08 -34.41
CA ASN A 65 -6.39 10.81 -34.00
C ASN A 65 -5.56 9.57 -34.34
N GLN A 66 -4.38 9.73 -34.95
CA GLN A 66 -3.44 8.67 -35.27
C GLN A 66 -2.02 9.06 -34.83
N PRO A 67 -1.19 8.10 -34.37
CA PRO A 67 0.18 8.35 -33.98
C PRO A 67 0.97 9.01 -35.12
N VAL A 68 1.75 10.04 -34.79
CA VAL A 68 2.68 10.65 -35.75
C VAL A 68 3.83 9.69 -36.01
N ARG A 69 3.77 9.00 -37.16
CA ARG A 69 4.77 8.00 -37.55
C ARG A 69 6.14 8.63 -37.80
N ILE A 70 7.22 7.89 -37.53
CA ILE A 70 8.60 8.31 -37.82
C ILE A 70 8.77 8.75 -39.28
N SER A 71 8.02 8.14 -40.20
CA SER A 71 8.01 8.46 -41.63
C SER A 71 7.68 9.93 -41.95
N SER A 72 6.95 10.62 -41.08
CA SER A 72 6.64 12.06 -41.21
C SER A 72 7.77 12.96 -40.69
N LEU A 73 8.65 12.42 -39.85
CA LEU A 73 9.71 13.17 -39.16
C LEU A 73 11.01 13.23 -39.99
N ILE A 74 11.16 12.33 -40.96
CA ILE A 74 12.36 12.15 -41.78
C ILE A 74 12.24 12.83 -43.15
N SER A 75 13.38 13.25 -43.71
CA SER A 75 13.46 14.05 -44.93
C SER A 75 13.43 13.24 -46.23
N PHE A 76 13.53 11.91 -46.17
CA PHE A 76 13.59 11.05 -47.36
C PHE A 76 12.30 10.25 -47.63
N ARG A 77 11.28 10.39 -46.77
CA ARG A 77 9.94 9.76 -46.88
C ARG A 77 8.87 10.72 -46.34
N GLY A 78 7.60 10.39 -46.57
CA GLY A 78 6.46 11.21 -46.15
C GLY A 78 6.20 12.41 -47.08
N GLU A 79 5.28 13.29 -46.66
CA GLU A 79 4.80 14.44 -47.46
C GLU A 79 5.87 15.53 -47.67
N LYS A 80 6.86 15.61 -46.77
CA LYS A 80 7.93 16.63 -46.80
C LYS A 80 9.28 16.05 -47.24
N ARG A 81 9.28 15.27 -48.33
CA ARG A 81 10.49 14.64 -48.88
C ARG A 81 11.41 15.68 -49.52
N THR A 82 12.57 15.91 -48.91
CA THR A 82 13.65 16.78 -49.40
C THR A 82 14.94 16.04 -49.76
N LEU A 83 15.12 14.81 -49.28
CA LEU A 83 16.25 13.94 -49.63
C LEU A 83 15.79 12.76 -50.51
N THR A 84 16.65 12.37 -51.45
CA THR A 84 16.47 11.16 -52.27
C THR A 84 17.24 9.97 -51.69
N GLU A 85 16.94 8.76 -52.15
CA GLU A 85 17.69 7.55 -51.77
C GLU A 85 19.18 7.67 -52.12
N LYS A 86 19.51 8.31 -53.25
CA LYS A 86 20.89 8.63 -53.64
C LYS A 86 21.58 9.57 -52.64
N ASP A 87 20.86 10.49 -52.02
CA ASP A 87 21.42 11.38 -51.01
C ASP A 87 21.69 10.63 -49.70
N LEU A 88 20.85 9.64 -49.36
CA LEU A 88 21.09 8.75 -48.22
C LEU A 88 22.34 7.89 -48.43
N THR A 89 22.55 7.36 -49.65
CA THR A 89 23.79 6.65 -50.01
C THR A 89 25.02 7.54 -49.85
N LYS A 90 24.95 8.80 -50.29
CA LYS A 90 26.05 9.76 -50.10
C LYS A 90 26.34 10.04 -48.62
N LEU A 91 25.31 10.19 -47.79
CA LEU A 91 25.47 10.40 -46.35
C LEU A 91 26.07 9.17 -45.67
N ALA A 92 25.64 7.96 -46.05
CA ALA A 92 26.21 6.72 -45.54
C ALA A 92 27.68 6.56 -45.97
N ALA A 93 28.02 6.87 -47.22
CA ALA A 93 29.40 6.88 -47.71
C ALA A 93 30.28 7.88 -46.94
N GLU A 94 29.74 9.07 -46.61
CA GLU A 94 30.44 10.06 -45.80
C GLU A 94 30.69 9.55 -44.36
N LEU A 95 29.73 8.83 -43.76
CA LEU A 95 29.89 8.19 -42.45
C LEU A 95 30.95 7.09 -42.47
N VAL A 96 30.94 6.22 -43.48
CA VAL A 96 31.96 5.16 -43.66
C VAL A 96 33.33 5.78 -43.88
N ALA A 97 33.44 6.75 -44.79
CA ALA A 97 34.70 7.45 -45.07
C ALA A 97 35.25 8.13 -43.82
N GLN A 98 34.40 8.73 -42.98
CA GLN A 98 34.84 9.33 -41.72
C GLN A 98 35.31 8.28 -40.71
N ALA A 99 34.66 7.12 -40.67
CA ALA A 99 35.01 6.04 -39.76
C ALA A 99 36.35 5.39 -40.10
N THR A 100 36.69 5.34 -41.39
CA THR A 100 37.92 4.74 -41.89
C THR A 100 39.06 5.74 -42.14
N ARG A 101 38.78 7.06 -42.10
CA ARG A 101 39.76 8.14 -42.38
C ARG A 101 41.02 8.09 -41.50
N HIS A 102 40.87 7.65 -40.26
CA HIS A 102 41.95 7.63 -39.26
C HIS A 102 42.49 6.23 -38.96
N ALA A 103 42.08 5.21 -39.72
CA ALA A 103 42.63 3.87 -39.56
C ALA A 103 44.05 3.81 -40.13
N GLY A 104 45.03 3.41 -39.32
CA GLY A 104 46.39 3.16 -39.78
C GLY A 104 46.50 1.94 -40.71
N PRO A 105 47.69 1.68 -41.29
CA PRO A 105 47.95 0.50 -42.11
C PRO A 105 47.67 -0.79 -41.31
N GLY A 106 46.79 -1.66 -41.81
CA GLY A 106 46.36 -2.88 -41.10
C GLY A 106 45.33 -2.66 -39.99
N GLU A 107 45.00 -1.40 -39.68
CA GLU A 107 43.99 -1.06 -38.68
C GLU A 107 42.59 -0.87 -39.26
N ARG A 108 42.41 -1.12 -40.56
CA ARG A 108 41.11 -0.99 -41.21
C ARG A 108 40.22 -2.18 -40.85
N PRO A 109 38.96 -1.94 -40.46
CA PRO A 109 38.02 -3.01 -40.13
C PRO A 109 37.62 -3.85 -41.34
N CYS A 110 37.65 -3.30 -42.56
CA CYS A 110 37.39 -4.02 -43.81
C CYS A 110 38.30 -3.54 -44.96
N PRO A 111 38.41 -4.33 -46.05
CA PRO A 111 39.10 -3.91 -47.28
C PRO A 111 38.50 -2.62 -47.88
N ALA A 112 39.33 -1.84 -48.59
CA ALA A 112 38.92 -0.53 -49.13
C ALA A 112 37.83 -0.61 -50.20
N ASP A 113 37.79 -1.71 -50.93
CA ASP A 113 36.77 -2.06 -51.91
C ASP A 113 35.41 -2.40 -51.27
N GLU A 114 35.39 -2.76 -49.99
CA GLU A 114 34.13 -2.98 -49.25
C GLU A 114 33.53 -1.70 -48.66
N ASP A 115 34.25 -0.56 -48.62
CA ASP A 115 33.75 0.70 -48.05
C ASP A 115 32.43 1.14 -48.75
N GLU A 116 32.34 0.96 -50.07
CA GLU A 116 31.15 1.26 -50.87
C GLU A 116 29.98 0.31 -50.57
N LEU A 117 30.27 -0.98 -50.39
CA LEU A 117 29.26 -1.99 -50.04
C LEU A 117 28.69 -1.76 -48.63
N VAL A 118 29.54 -1.40 -47.67
CA VAL A 118 29.13 -1.05 -46.30
C VAL A 118 28.25 0.20 -46.32
N ALA A 119 28.61 1.21 -47.11
CA ALA A 119 27.84 2.43 -47.26
C ALA A 119 26.46 2.17 -47.89
N GLU A 120 26.38 1.33 -48.92
CA GLU A 120 25.12 0.94 -49.55
C GLU A 120 24.24 0.19 -48.55
N LYS A 121 24.78 -0.82 -47.86
CA LYS A 121 24.04 -1.57 -46.83
C LYS A 121 23.56 -0.67 -45.69
N LEU A 122 24.38 0.27 -45.23
CA LEU A 122 24.00 1.23 -44.19
C LEU A 122 22.87 2.14 -44.68
N ALA A 123 22.94 2.64 -45.92
CA ALA A 123 21.90 3.47 -46.52
C ALA A 123 20.58 2.70 -46.64
N THR A 124 20.59 1.46 -47.14
CA THR A 124 19.40 0.61 -47.22
C THR A 124 18.78 0.37 -45.84
N THR A 125 19.62 0.15 -44.83
CA THR A 125 19.17 -0.10 -43.46
C THR A 125 18.55 1.16 -42.83
N LEU A 126 19.18 2.33 -43.00
CA LEU A 126 18.65 3.61 -42.53
C LEU A 126 17.39 4.01 -43.30
N TYR A 127 17.25 3.61 -44.56
CA TYR A 127 16.04 3.86 -45.34
C TYR A 127 14.81 3.18 -44.73
N ALA A 128 14.99 2.01 -44.09
CA ALA A 128 13.91 1.28 -43.43
C ALA A 128 13.27 2.06 -42.27
N LEU A 129 13.94 3.08 -41.73
CA LEU A 129 13.41 3.98 -40.69
C LEU A 129 12.09 4.63 -41.10
N GLY A 130 11.95 4.93 -42.39
CA GLY A 130 10.74 5.55 -42.92
C GLY A 130 9.55 4.64 -43.09
N ASP A 131 9.72 3.37 -42.79
CA ASP A 131 8.69 2.37 -42.97
C ASP A 131 8.39 1.60 -41.67
N LEU A 132 8.98 2.01 -40.54
CA LEU A 132 8.64 1.48 -39.23
C LEU A 132 7.27 2.00 -38.80
N ASP A 133 6.41 1.11 -38.34
CA ASP A 133 5.11 1.47 -37.74
C ASP A 133 5.30 1.81 -36.26
N MET A 134 6.08 2.86 -36.01
CA MET A 134 6.30 3.39 -34.67
C MET A 134 6.49 4.91 -34.72
N ASN A 135 6.38 5.54 -33.56
CA ASN A 135 6.65 6.97 -33.36
C ASN A 135 8.01 7.21 -32.70
N ASP A 136 8.37 8.48 -32.54
CA ASP A 136 9.64 8.92 -31.93
C ASP A 136 9.76 8.56 -30.44
N VAL A 137 8.67 8.59 -29.68
CA VAL A 137 8.67 8.20 -28.26
C VAL A 137 8.91 6.69 -28.08
N GLN A 138 8.25 5.86 -28.88
CA GLN A 138 8.46 4.42 -28.93
C GLN A 138 9.91 4.07 -29.30
N ALA A 139 10.49 4.75 -30.29
CA ALA A 139 11.89 4.56 -30.65
C ALA A 139 12.85 4.93 -29.50
N VAL A 140 12.57 6.00 -28.75
CA VAL A 140 13.38 6.38 -27.57
C VAL A 140 13.25 5.35 -26.45
N GLN A 141 12.06 4.81 -26.19
CA GLN A 141 11.85 3.75 -25.19
C GLN A 141 12.60 2.46 -25.55
N LEU A 142 12.67 2.13 -26.84
CA LEU A 142 13.38 0.95 -27.35
C LEU A 142 14.92 1.06 -27.19
N GLY A 143 15.44 2.29 -27.18
CA GLY A 143 16.87 2.56 -27.10
C GLY A 143 17.61 2.29 -28.42
N HIS A 144 18.85 2.76 -28.52
CA HIS A 144 19.56 2.83 -29.81
C HIS A 144 19.89 1.46 -30.41
N ARG A 145 20.26 0.48 -29.58
CA ARG A 145 20.53 -0.90 -30.04
C ARG A 145 19.26 -1.62 -30.49
N GLY A 146 18.16 -1.41 -29.75
CA GLY A 146 16.87 -1.98 -30.13
C GLY A 146 16.36 -1.39 -31.44
N LEU A 147 16.53 -0.07 -31.65
CA LEU A 147 16.21 0.56 -32.93
C LEU A 147 17.07 0.03 -34.08
N ALA A 148 18.38 -0.16 -33.88
CA ALA A 148 19.26 -0.77 -34.87
C ALA A 148 18.82 -2.19 -35.24
N HIS A 149 18.40 -2.98 -34.24
CA HIS A 149 17.86 -4.32 -34.45
C HIS A 149 16.58 -4.30 -35.30
N GLU A 150 15.62 -3.44 -34.95
CA GLU A 150 14.36 -3.28 -35.70
C GLU A 150 14.59 -2.86 -37.15
N LEU A 151 15.50 -1.91 -37.40
CA LEU A 151 15.86 -1.49 -38.76
C LEU A 151 16.45 -2.65 -39.57
N THR A 152 17.33 -3.43 -38.95
CA THR A 152 17.94 -4.58 -39.60
C THR A 152 16.90 -5.67 -39.90
N HIS A 153 16.01 -5.94 -38.95
CA HIS A 153 14.90 -6.87 -39.11
C HIS A 153 13.92 -6.42 -40.22
N ALA A 154 13.55 -5.15 -40.25
CA ALA A 154 12.70 -4.55 -41.30
C ALA A 154 13.34 -4.63 -42.69
N THR A 155 14.67 -4.50 -42.77
CA THR A 155 15.41 -4.62 -44.04
C THR A 155 15.40 -6.05 -44.56
N ARG A 156 15.60 -7.05 -43.68
CA ARG A 156 15.57 -8.48 -44.03
C ARG A 156 14.19 -8.98 -44.45
N THR A 157 13.17 -8.68 -43.65
CA THR A 157 11.78 -9.13 -43.89
C THR A 157 11.23 -8.66 -45.24
N ARG A 158 11.79 -7.58 -45.81
CA ARG A 158 11.39 -7.03 -47.11
C ARG A 158 12.30 -7.44 -48.26
N GLY A 159 13.25 -8.35 -48.03
CA GLY A 159 14.15 -8.86 -49.06
C GLY A 159 15.12 -7.81 -49.61
N ARG A 160 15.44 -6.76 -48.83
CA ARG A 160 16.39 -5.71 -49.22
C ARG A 160 17.82 -5.94 -48.71
N ASP A 161 18.03 -7.01 -47.94
CA ASP A 161 19.34 -7.42 -47.46
C ASP A 161 20.02 -8.34 -48.50
N THR A 162 20.46 -7.76 -49.63
CA THR A 162 21.03 -8.50 -50.77
C THR A 162 22.56 -8.49 -50.80
N LEU A 163 23.20 -7.66 -49.97
CA LEU A 163 24.65 -7.46 -49.95
C LEU A 163 25.32 -8.32 -48.88
N HIS A 164 26.23 -9.19 -49.31
CA HIS A 164 27.10 -9.96 -48.43
C HIS A 164 28.37 -9.16 -48.14
N LEU A 165 28.63 -8.88 -46.86
CA LEU A 165 29.84 -8.21 -46.38
C LEU A 165 30.78 -9.24 -45.75
N SER A 166 32.09 -8.97 -45.77
CA SER A 166 33.03 -9.70 -44.90
C SER A 166 32.65 -9.54 -43.43
N GLN A 167 33.24 -10.38 -42.56
CA GLN A 167 33.08 -10.24 -41.11
C GLN A 167 33.46 -8.85 -40.60
N GLY A 168 34.52 -8.27 -41.19
CA GLY A 168 34.97 -6.92 -40.88
C GLY A 168 33.99 -5.83 -41.34
N GLY A 169 33.48 -5.96 -42.57
CA GLY A 169 32.48 -5.04 -43.12
C GLY A 169 31.16 -5.09 -42.36
N ALA A 170 30.72 -6.29 -41.95
CA ALA A 170 29.53 -6.46 -41.10
C ALA A 170 29.70 -5.80 -39.72
N ALA A 171 30.85 -6.00 -39.07
CA ALA A 171 31.14 -5.37 -37.79
C ALA A 171 31.21 -3.82 -37.89
N LEU A 172 31.74 -3.30 -38.99
CA LEU A 172 31.73 -1.87 -39.26
C LEU A 172 30.30 -1.35 -39.47
N HIS A 173 29.49 -2.04 -40.29
CA HIS A 173 28.08 -1.70 -40.51
C HIS A 173 27.30 -1.64 -39.20
N GLU A 174 27.40 -2.66 -38.34
CA GLU A 174 26.70 -2.71 -37.05
C GLU A 174 27.09 -1.53 -36.15
N ARG A 175 28.39 -1.23 -36.03
CA ARG A 175 28.87 -0.09 -35.23
C ARG A 175 28.39 1.26 -35.75
N LEU A 176 28.40 1.44 -37.08
CA LEU A 176 27.90 2.65 -37.73
C LEU A 176 26.40 2.81 -37.54
N LEU A 177 25.64 1.72 -37.66
CA LEU A 177 24.20 1.71 -37.46
C LEU A 177 23.84 2.02 -36.01
N ASP A 178 24.51 1.41 -35.03
CA ASP A 178 24.33 1.69 -33.60
C ASP A 178 24.58 3.17 -33.30
N THR A 179 25.66 3.73 -33.87
CA THR A 179 26.03 5.14 -33.69
C THR A 179 24.99 6.05 -34.36
N ALA A 180 24.55 5.74 -35.58
CA ALA A 180 23.51 6.49 -36.26
C ALA A 180 22.20 6.47 -35.46
N CYS A 181 21.79 5.32 -34.94
CA CYS A 181 20.59 5.17 -34.12
C CYS A 181 20.68 5.99 -32.82
N LEU A 182 21.85 6.01 -32.16
CA LEU A 182 22.06 6.84 -30.98
C LEU A 182 21.84 8.33 -31.27
N HIS A 183 22.39 8.82 -32.38
CA HIS A 183 22.20 10.22 -32.79
C HIS A 183 20.78 10.52 -33.29
N ILE A 184 20.11 9.56 -33.92
CA ILE A 184 18.70 9.65 -34.31
C ILE A 184 17.83 9.84 -33.06
N LEU A 185 18.02 9.01 -32.03
CA LEU A 185 17.29 9.13 -30.77
C LEU A 185 17.60 10.45 -30.05
N HIS A 186 18.88 10.84 -30.01
CA HIS A 186 19.26 12.13 -29.46
C HIS A 186 18.53 13.28 -30.17
N PHE A 187 18.42 13.23 -31.50
CA PHE A 187 17.68 14.24 -32.26
C PHE A 187 16.18 14.23 -31.92
N PHE A 188 15.55 13.07 -31.76
CA PHE A 188 14.16 12.99 -31.30
C PHE A 188 13.96 13.70 -29.96
N THR A 189 14.84 13.46 -28.98
CA THR A 189 14.73 14.09 -27.66
C THR A 189 14.92 15.61 -27.65
N GLN A 190 15.59 16.17 -28.66
CA GLN A 190 15.81 17.62 -28.78
C GLN A 190 14.66 18.37 -29.47
N ARG A 191 13.67 17.67 -30.02
CA ARG A 191 12.54 18.31 -30.71
C ARG A 191 11.58 18.94 -29.69
N SER A 192 11.16 20.18 -29.93
CA SER A 192 10.24 20.92 -29.06
C SER A 192 8.88 20.23 -28.88
N THR A 193 8.47 19.42 -29.84
CA THR A 193 7.21 18.66 -29.83
C THR A 193 7.31 17.34 -29.07
N PHE A 194 8.54 16.83 -28.84
CA PHE A 194 8.78 15.55 -28.16
C PHE A 194 8.28 15.58 -26.72
N VAL A 195 8.63 16.61 -25.93
CA VAL A 195 8.22 16.70 -24.51
C VAL A 195 6.70 16.73 -24.37
N ALA A 196 6.01 17.57 -25.15
CA ALA A 196 4.56 17.65 -25.12
C ALA A 196 3.90 16.33 -25.57
N ARG A 197 4.48 15.64 -26.55
CA ARG A 197 3.98 14.35 -27.05
C ARG A 197 4.23 13.21 -26.05
N SER A 198 5.41 13.12 -25.44
CA SER A 198 5.72 12.15 -24.40
C SER A 198 4.78 12.29 -23.20
N LEU A 199 4.42 13.53 -22.82
CA LEU A 199 3.44 13.76 -21.76
C LEU A 199 2.03 13.28 -22.14
N VAL A 200 1.58 13.51 -23.38
CA VAL A 200 0.28 13.01 -23.86
C VAL A 200 0.26 11.49 -23.91
N GLU A 201 1.34 10.85 -24.38
CA GLU A 201 1.44 9.38 -24.39
C GLU A 201 1.49 8.79 -22.98
N GLN A 202 2.28 9.37 -22.07
CA GLN A 202 2.31 8.95 -20.68
C GLN A 202 0.92 9.09 -20.03
N SER A 203 0.21 10.17 -20.30
CA SER A 203 -1.17 10.35 -19.83
C SER A 203 -2.10 9.26 -20.39
N GLY A 204 -1.96 8.90 -21.67
CA GLY A 204 -2.74 7.82 -22.28
C GLY A 204 -2.43 6.44 -21.67
N GLN A 205 -1.15 6.13 -21.47
CA GLN A 205 -0.70 4.87 -20.83
C GLN A 205 -1.21 4.76 -19.39
N LEU A 206 -1.19 5.86 -18.63
CA LEU A 206 -1.75 5.90 -17.28
C LEU A 206 -3.26 5.64 -17.28
N SER A 207 -4.01 6.24 -18.21
CA SER A 207 -5.46 5.98 -18.34
C SER A 207 -5.79 4.52 -18.68
N ASP A 208 -5.01 3.89 -19.56
CA ASP A 208 -5.18 2.46 -19.90
C ASP A 208 -4.86 1.56 -18.71
N LEU A 209 -3.80 1.88 -17.95
CA LEU A 209 -3.43 1.15 -16.74
C LEU A 209 -4.50 1.27 -15.65
N ILE A 210 -5.07 2.47 -15.45
CA ILE A 210 -6.20 2.69 -14.53
C ILE A 210 -7.39 1.82 -14.96
N THR A 211 -7.75 1.85 -16.24
CA THR A 211 -8.87 1.04 -16.77
C THR A 211 -8.65 -0.46 -16.53
N LYS A 212 -7.43 -0.96 -16.74
CA LYS A 212 -7.08 -2.36 -16.47
C LYS A 212 -7.14 -2.70 -14.98
N ILE A 213 -6.71 -1.80 -14.10
CA ILE A 213 -6.81 -1.96 -12.65
C ILE A 213 -8.28 -2.03 -12.23
N ASP A 214 -9.13 -1.15 -12.75
CA ASP A 214 -10.56 -1.15 -12.45
C ASP A 214 -11.21 -2.50 -12.83
N ILE A 215 -10.87 -3.04 -14.01
CA ILE A 215 -11.32 -4.37 -14.46
C ILE A 215 -10.83 -5.49 -13.52
N LEU A 216 -9.61 -5.40 -12.99
CA LEU A 216 -9.07 -6.39 -12.06
C LEU A 216 -9.73 -6.33 -10.68
N ILE A 217 -10.00 -5.11 -10.19
CA ILE A 217 -10.75 -4.88 -8.94
C ILE A 217 -12.16 -5.47 -9.04
N GLU A 218 -12.82 -5.32 -10.19
CA GLU A 218 -14.16 -5.88 -10.43
C GLU A 218 -14.17 -7.41 -10.53
N ARG A 219 -13.12 -8.03 -11.09
CA ARG A 219 -13.12 -9.48 -11.41
C ARG A 219 -12.55 -10.39 -10.34
N ILE A 220 -11.73 -9.87 -9.42
CA ILE A 220 -11.17 -10.65 -8.30
C ILE A 220 -11.30 -9.78 -7.05
N PRO A 221 -12.41 -9.89 -6.29
CA PRO A 221 -12.53 -9.14 -5.05
C PRO A 221 -11.45 -9.66 -4.10
N SER A 222 -10.42 -8.84 -3.87
CA SER A 222 -9.40 -9.11 -2.85
C SER A 222 -10.07 -9.44 -1.52
N GLN A 223 -9.45 -10.28 -0.69
CA GLN A 223 -10.00 -10.61 0.64
C GLN A 223 -10.38 -9.34 1.43
N SER A 224 -9.58 -8.28 1.32
CA SER A 224 -9.85 -6.97 1.91
C SER A 224 -11.12 -6.30 1.37
N ALA A 225 -11.43 -6.44 0.07
CA ALA A 225 -12.65 -5.91 -0.53
C ALA A 225 -13.89 -6.71 -0.10
N GLN A 226 -13.78 -8.03 0.03
CA GLN A 226 -14.86 -8.88 0.56
C GLN A 226 -15.13 -8.55 2.03
N ASP A 227 -14.07 -8.42 2.83
CA ASP A 227 -14.16 -8.03 4.24
C ASP A 227 -14.81 -6.64 4.35
N ALA A 228 -14.32 -5.63 3.64
CA ALA A 228 -14.90 -4.28 3.68
C ALA A 228 -16.37 -4.23 3.22
N GLY A 229 -16.73 -5.03 2.20
CA GLY A 229 -18.12 -5.15 1.73
C GLY A 229 -19.03 -5.78 2.78
N PHE A 230 -18.56 -6.83 3.45
CA PHE A 230 -19.28 -7.46 4.55
C PHE A 230 -19.38 -6.56 5.78
N GLU A 231 -18.29 -5.90 6.17
CA GLU A 231 -18.23 -4.97 7.31
C GLU A 231 -19.27 -3.85 7.18
N ARG A 232 -19.44 -3.29 5.98
CA ARG A 232 -20.48 -2.27 5.71
C ARG A 232 -21.89 -2.81 5.94
N ARG A 233 -22.20 -3.98 5.38
CA ARG A 233 -23.50 -4.64 5.56
C ARG A 233 -23.76 -5.02 7.02
N TYR A 234 -22.72 -5.47 7.72
CA TYR A 234 -22.78 -5.81 9.13
C TYR A 234 -23.06 -4.56 9.99
N ALA A 235 -22.38 -3.44 9.71
CA ALA A 235 -22.61 -2.17 10.39
C ALA A 235 -24.05 -1.68 10.21
N GLU A 236 -24.59 -1.71 8.98
CA GLU A 236 -25.99 -1.37 8.70
C GLU A 236 -26.98 -2.21 9.52
N TYR A 237 -26.74 -3.53 9.61
CA TYR A 237 -27.53 -4.42 10.45
C TYR A 237 -27.44 -4.04 11.94
N MET A 238 -26.23 -3.76 12.45
CA MET A 238 -26.02 -3.39 13.85
C MET A 238 -26.75 -2.09 14.20
N ILE A 239 -26.71 -1.09 13.31
CA ILE A 239 -27.46 0.15 13.46
C ILE A 239 -28.96 -0.15 13.48
N GLY A 240 -29.48 -0.90 12.51
CA GLY A 240 -30.90 -1.25 12.46
C GLY A 240 -31.39 -2.03 13.69
N LYS A 241 -30.59 -2.96 14.20
CA LYS A 241 -30.94 -3.80 15.36
C LYS A 241 -30.91 -3.05 16.70
N HIS A 242 -29.94 -2.16 16.88
CA HIS A 242 -29.65 -1.56 18.18
C HIS A 242 -30.03 -0.07 18.30
N SER A 243 -30.52 0.56 17.23
CA SER A 243 -30.95 1.97 17.26
C SER A 243 -32.32 2.22 17.90
N THR A 244 -33.02 1.17 18.35
CA THR A 244 -34.37 1.28 18.90
C THR A 244 -34.41 0.90 20.38
N LEU A 245 -35.01 1.77 21.20
CA LEU A 245 -35.29 1.48 22.61
C LEU A 245 -36.77 1.14 22.82
N THR A 246 -37.02 0.03 23.49
CA THR A 246 -38.31 -0.30 24.10
C THR A 246 -38.22 -0.01 25.59
N ILE A 247 -38.85 1.06 26.06
CA ILE A 247 -38.88 1.38 27.49
C ILE A 247 -40.02 0.58 28.13
N VAL A 248 -39.67 -0.50 28.82
CA VAL A 248 -40.64 -1.32 29.56
C VAL A 248 -41.01 -0.60 30.86
N GLY A 249 -42.28 -0.20 31.00
CA GLY A 249 -42.81 0.37 32.25
C GLY A 249 -43.37 1.79 32.15
N ILE A 250 -43.42 2.40 30.97
CA ILE A 250 -44.14 3.66 30.77
C ILE A 250 -45.44 3.36 30.02
N ASP A 251 -46.58 3.42 30.71
CA ASP A 251 -47.90 3.31 30.10
C ASP A 251 -48.27 4.66 29.47
N LEU A 252 -47.85 4.87 28.22
CA LEU A 252 -48.38 5.92 27.37
C LEU A 252 -49.38 5.25 26.43
N SER A 253 -50.63 5.23 26.86
CA SER A 253 -51.77 4.72 26.12
C SER A 253 -51.72 5.16 24.64
N HIS A 254 -51.53 4.19 23.74
CA HIS A 254 -51.64 4.26 22.27
C HIS A 254 -50.43 4.74 21.45
N ALA A 255 -49.23 4.20 21.69
CA ALA A 255 -48.28 3.88 20.61
C ALA A 255 -47.25 2.86 21.13
N GLU A 256 -46.93 1.84 20.34
CA GLU A 256 -45.73 1.03 20.54
C GLU A 256 -44.50 1.95 20.38
N ALA A 257 -44.12 2.62 21.47
CA ALA A 257 -43.20 3.74 21.43
C ALA A 257 -41.76 3.24 21.30
N THR A 258 -41.37 2.97 20.06
CA THR A 258 -40.01 2.65 19.66
C THR A 258 -39.26 3.97 19.46
N TRP A 259 -38.36 4.32 20.38
CA TRP A 259 -37.63 5.60 20.32
C TRP A 259 -36.24 5.43 19.71
N PRO A 260 -35.76 6.38 18.87
CA PRO A 260 -34.37 6.40 18.44
C PRO A 260 -33.42 6.49 19.65
N LEU A 261 -32.54 5.50 19.80
CA LEU A 261 -31.61 5.40 20.93
C LEU A 261 -30.74 6.65 21.09
N ASP A 262 -30.31 7.26 19.98
CA ASP A 262 -29.46 8.46 19.99
C ASP A 262 -30.17 9.69 20.60
N ALA A 263 -31.50 9.75 20.49
CA ALA A 263 -32.31 10.83 21.04
C ALA A 263 -32.71 10.58 22.51
N ALA A 264 -32.53 9.34 23.00
CA ALA A 264 -33.02 8.88 24.29
C ALA A 264 -31.90 8.47 25.27
N TYR A 265 -30.65 8.35 24.82
CA TYR A 265 -29.52 8.03 25.70
C TYR A 265 -29.11 9.25 26.54
N LEU A 266 -29.26 9.13 27.86
CA LEU A 266 -28.65 10.02 28.84
C LEU A 266 -27.37 9.36 29.36
N SER A 267 -26.27 10.10 29.31
CA SER A 267 -24.97 9.62 29.79
C SER A 267 -25.07 9.18 31.25
N LEU A 268 -24.72 7.92 31.51
CA LEU A 268 -24.67 7.34 32.85
C LEU A 268 -23.37 7.76 33.53
N GLU A 269 -23.36 7.85 34.85
CA GLU A 269 -22.13 8.09 35.62
C GLU A 269 -21.50 6.78 36.05
N ALA A 270 -20.19 6.64 35.84
CA ALA A 270 -19.37 5.53 36.29
C ALA A 270 -18.36 6.02 37.33
N VAL A 271 -18.17 5.24 38.38
CA VAL A 271 -17.19 5.51 39.43
C VAL A 271 -15.96 4.66 39.15
N SER A 272 -14.82 5.29 38.92
CA SER A 272 -13.54 4.60 38.69
C SER A 272 -12.97 4.08 40.02
N SER A 273 -12.73 2.78 40.12
CA SER A 273 -11.96 2.18 41.21
C SER A 273 -10.52 2.01 40.73
N GLU A 274 -9.75 3.09 40.71
CA GLU A 274 -8.32 3.02 40.49
C GLU A 274 -7.62 2.52 41.76
N GLU A 275 -7.46 1.20 41.90
CA GLU A 275 -6.37 0.67 42.72
C GLU A 275 -5.12 0.58 41.82
N GLU A 276 -4.36 1.67 41.73
CA GLU A 276 -3.02 1.65 41.14
C GLU A 276 -2.11 0.71 41.95
N ARG A 277 -1.80 -0.47 41.41
CA ARG A 277 -0.68 -1.28 41.89
C ARG A 277 0.56 -0.91 41.07
N PRO A 278 1.63 -0.39 41.68
CA PRO A 278 2.82 -0.02 40.93
C PRO A 278 3.51 -1.26 40.34
N PRO A 279 4.16 -1.15 39.16
CA PRO A 279 4.88 -2.25 38.54
C PRO A 279 6.15 -2.54 39.35
N GLY A 280 6.13 -3.59 40.17
CA GLY A 280 7.27 -4.11 40.92
C GLY A 280 7.84 -5.38 40.29
N ASP A 281 9.17 -5.41 40.13
CA ASP A 281 10.01 -6.44 39.53
C ASP A 281 9.61 -7.92 39.81
N PRO A 282 9.68 -8.84 38.82
CA PRO A 282 9.31 -10.24 39.01
C PRO A 282 10.36 -11.12 39.71
N PHE A 283 11.56 -10.62 40.02
CA PHE A 283 12.62 -11.42 40.63
C PHE A 283 13.50 -10.58 41.57
N GLY A 284 13.30 -10.73 42.88
CA GLY A 284 14.15 -10.08 43.88
C GLY A 284 13.83 -10.57 45.30
N ASP A 285 14.42 -11.69 45.68
CA ASP A 285 14.50 -12.14 47.08
C ASP A 285 15.38 -11.17 47.90
N ALA A 286 14.84 -10.56 48.95
CA ALA A 286 15.59 -10.11 50.13
C ALA A 286 14.68 -9.63 51.28
N PRO A 287 15.14 -9.68 52.56
CA PRO A 287 14.34 -10.15 53.68
C PRO A 287 13.69 -9.06 54.53
N ALA A 288 12.76 -9.52 55.38
CA ALA A 288 11.99 -8.76 56.36
C ALA A 288 12.85 -7.81 57.21
N VAL A 289 12.45 -6.52 57.26
CA VAL A 289 12.92 -5.57 58.26
C VAL A 289 11.73 -4.89 58.95
N THR A 290 11.76 -5.09 60.26
CA THR A 290 11.06 -4.53 61.43
C THR A 290 10.23 -3.26 61.27
N HIS A 291 9.06 -3.31 61.90
CA HIS A 291 8.12 -2.22 62.17
C HIS A 291 8.78 -0.95 62.75
N THR A 292 8.62 0.17 62.04
CA THR A 292 8.62 1.53 62.62
C THR A 292 7.36 2.25 62.15
N ALA A 293 6.61 2.79 63.10
CA ALA A 293 5.30 3.41 62.91
C ALA A 293 5.31 4.53 61.86
N LEU A 294 4.49 4.38 60.82
CA LEU A 294 4.16 5.42 59.86
C LEU A 294 2.91 6.20 60.33
N PRO A 295 2.77 7.50 59.97
CA PRO A 295 1.60 8.30 60.33
C PRO A 295 0.34 7.73 59.67
N ALA A 296 -0.83 8.01 60.27
CA ALA A 296 -2.14 7.58 59.78
C ALA A 296 -2.31 7.85 58.26
N PRO A 297 -2.87 6.91 57.49
CA PRO A 297 -3.05 7.08 56.06
C PRO A 297 -3.94 8.29 55.78
N LEU A 298 -3.50 9.15 54.87
CA LEU A 298 -4.32 10.20 54.27
C LEU A 298 -5.60 9.58 53.68
N PRO A 299 -6.75 10.27 53.72
CA PRO A 299 -7.97 9.75 53.10
C PRO A 299 -7.70 9.44 51.63
N ALA A 300 -8.05 8.22 51.20
CA ALA A 300 -7.96 7.80 49.81
C ALA A 300 -8.65 8.85 48.91
N PRO A 301 -8.07 9.19 47.75
CA PRO A 301 -8.72 10.10 46.81
C PRO A 301 -10.13 9.58 46.50
N LEU A 302 -11.11 10.50 46.56
CA LEU A 302 -12.49 10.18 46.21
C LEU A 302 -12.51 9.64 44.76
N PRO A 303 -13.21 8.54 44.49
CA PRO A 303 -13.18 7.93 43.18
C PRO A 303 -13.76 8.89 42.14
N ALA A 304 -13.06 9.06 41.01
CA ALA A 304 -13.47 10.00 39.99
C ALA A 304 -14.74 9.50 39.30
N VAL A 305 -15.77 10.36 39.28
CA VAL A 305 -17.01 10.13 38.54
C VAL A 305 -16.77 10.54 37.08
N VAL A 306 -16.87 9.58 36.18
CA VAL A 306 -16.65 9.75 34.74
C VAL A 306 -17.92 9.32 34.00
N PRO A 307 -18.33 10.00 32.91
CA PRO A 307 -19.36 9.48 32.01
C PRO A 307 -19.07 8.02 31.61
N ALA A 308 -20.03 7.12 31.75
CA ALA A 308 -19.88 5.69 31.51
C ALA A 308 -19.57 5.38 30.04
N ASP A 309 -20.00 6.25 29.14
CA ASP A 309 -19.59 6.25 27.73
C ASP A 309 -18.09 6.55 27.56
N ARG A 310 -17.48 7.31 28.46
CA ARG A 310 -16.03 7.57 28.48
C ARG A 310 -15.23 6.55 29.28
N ALA A 311 -15.87 5.54 29.88
CA ALA A 311 -15.17 4.53 30.67
C ALA A 311 -14.14 3.74 29.84
N LEU A 312 -14.34 3.65 28.52
CA LEU A 312 -13.38 3.03 27.61
C LEU A 312 -12.16 3.94 27.33
N SER A 313 -12.26 5.26 27.53
CA SER A 313 -11.22 6.22 27.13
C SER A 313 -9.91 5.93 27.86
N GLY A 314 -8.87 5.50 27.14
CA GLY A 314 -7.58 5.13 27.73
C GLY A 314 -7.49 3.72 28.33
N HIS A 315 -8.57 2.95 28.31
CA HIS A 315 -8.61 1.58 28.85
C HIS A 315 -9.04 0.57 27.77
N GLN A 316 -8.23 -0.48 27.59
CA GLN A 316 -8.56 -1.56 26.65
C GLN A 316 -9.57 -2.56 27.23
N ARG A 317 -9.73 -2.60 28.56
CA ARG A 317 -10.55 -3.58 29.27
C ARG A 317 -11.31 -2.88 30.40
N VAL A 318 -12.62 -2.92 30.34
CA VAL A 318 -13.50 -2.23 31.29
C VAL A 318 -14.55 -3.21 31.82
N LEU A 319 -14.67 -3.30 33.14
CA LEU A 319 -15.79 -3.96 33.82
C LEU A 319 -16.75 -2.90 34.33
N LEU A 320 -17.94 -2.83 33.73
CA LEU A 320 -18.99 -1.92 34.15
C LEU A 320 -19.94 -2.61 35.13
N ARG A 321 -19.93 -2.15 36.38
CA ARG A 321 -20.82 -2.61 37.45
C ARG A 321 -21.97 -1.64 37.65
N GLY A 322 -23.19 -2.16 37.76
CA GLY A 322 -24.36 -1.33 38.05
C GLY A 322 -25.56 -2.16 38.49
N ILE A 323 -26.44 -1.57 39.29
CA ILE A 323 -27.67 -2.24 39.76
C ILE A 323 -28.61 -2.63 38.61
N ALA A 324 -29.58 -3.50 38.87
CA ALA A 324 -30.61 -3.80 37.87
C ALA A 324 -31.36 -2.52 37.48
N GLY A 325 -31.65 -2.35 36.18
CA GLY A 325 -32.28 -1.13 35.66
C GLY A 325 -31.35 0.07 35.48
N SER A 326 -30.04 -0.05 35.78
CA SER A 326 -29.08 1.06 35.62
C SER A 326 -28.69 1.40 34.17
N GLY A 327 -29.34 0.82 33.16
CA GLY A 327 -29.06 1.11 31.75
C GLY A 327 -27.80 0.47 31.13
N LYS A 328 -27.16 -0.53 31.77
CA LYS A 328 -25.95 -1.20 31.22
C LYS A 328 -26.14 -1.77 29.81
N THR A 329 -27.24 -2.49 29.59
CA THR A 329 -27.58 -3.03 28.27
C THR A 329 -27.84 -1.91 27.25
N THR A 330 -28.44 -0.80 27.69
CA THR A 330 -28.64 0.39 26.86
C THR A 330 -27.31 1.03 26.45
N LEU A 331 -26.34 1.13 27.36
CA LEU A 331 -24.99 1.61 27.04
C LEU A 331 -24.27 0.66 26.06
N VAL A 332 -24.39 -0.65 26.22
CA VAL A 332 -23.87 -1.64 25.27
C VAL A 332 -24.46 -1.43 23.87
N GLN A 333 -25.77 -1.27 23.78
CA GLN A 333 -26.45 -1.01 22.50
C GLN A 333 -25.98 0.30 21.88
N TRP A 334 -25.86 1.36 22.69
CA TRP A 334 -25.43 2.67 22.22
C TRP A 334 -23.99 2.63 21.70
N LEU A 335 -23.06 2.02 22.44
CA LEU A 335 -21.68 1.82 21.99
C LEU A 335 -21.60 1.01 20.69
N ALA A 336 -22.45 -0.02 20.53
CA ALA A 336 -22.53 -0.78 19.30
C ALA A 336 -22.96 0.08 18.11
N VAL A 337 -23.97 0.94 18.29
CA VAL A 337 -24.45 1.86 17.24
C VAL A 337 -23.40 2.91 16.89
N CYS A 338 -22.80 3.59 17.88
CA CYS A 338 -21.77 4.60 17.64
C CYS A 338 -20.57 4.01 16.90
N THR A 339 -20.13 2.81 17.30
CA THR A 339 -19.03 2.10 16.64
C THR A 339 -19.42 1.69 15.22
N ALA A 340 -20.63 1.16 15.01
CA ALA A 340 -21.09 0.78 13.67
C ALA A 340 -21.21 1.99 12.71
N ARG A 341 -21.60 3.17 13.22
CA ARG A 341 -21.68 4.40 12.42
C ARG A 341 -20.35 5.09 12.17
N GLN A 342 -19.29 4.70 12.90
CA GLN A 342 -18.00 5.37 12.86
C GLN A 342 -18.10 6.86 13.24
N GLU A 343 -18.98 7.18 14.20
CA GLU A 343 -19.18 8.55 14.66
C GLU A 343 -18.01 9.02 15.53
N SER A 344 -17.43 10.17 15.16
CA SER A 344 -16.38 10.80 15.96
C SER A 344 -16.98 11.57 17.13
N LEU A 345 -17.24 10.87 18.23
CA LEU A 345 -17.69 11.47 19.48
C LEU A 345 -16.47 11.84 20.36
N ARG A 346 -16.50 13.03 20.97
CA ARG A 346 -15.41 13.52 21.83
C ARG A 346 -15.18 12.58 23.01
N GLY A 347 -13.97 12.03 23.12
CA GLY A 347 -13.57 11.08 24.17
C GLY A 347 -13.78 9.60 23.81
N LEU A 348 -14.30 9.32 22.61
CA LEU A 348 -14.55 7.98 22.07
C LEU A 348 -13.88 7.75 20.71
N GLU A 349 -12.86 8.54 20.37
CA GLU A 349 -12.14 8.49 19.08
C GLU A 349 -11.53 7.10 18.81
N GLN A 350 -11.21 6.35 19.86
CA GLN A 350 -10.70 4.98 19.81
C GLN A 350 -11.70 3.93 19.28
N LEU A 351 -12.99 4.29 19.14
CA LEU A 351 -14.01 3.45 18.51
C LEU A 351 -13.94 3.55 16.98
N ILE A 352 -13.32 4.60 16.43
CA ILE A 352 -13.16 4.78 14.98
C ILE A 352 -12.23 3.68 14.45
N GLY A 353 -12.64 3.07 13.34
CA GLY A 353 -11.99 1.92 12.71
C GLY A 353 -12.29 0.58 13.38
N ARG A 354 -13.11 0.55 14.45
CA ARG A 354 -13.47 -0.69 15.15
C ARG A 354 -14.81 -1.26 14.72
N ILE A 355 -15.00 -2.54 15.04
CA ILE A 355 -16.16 -3.36 14.70
C ILE A 355 -16.80 -3.90 15.98
N PRO A 356 -18.09 -3.61 16.24
CA PRO A 356 -18.75 -4.02 17.48
C PRO A 356 -19.23 -5.47 17.42
N PHE A 357 -18.83 -6.28 18.39
CA PHE A 357 -19.36 -7.63 18.65
C PHE A 357 -20.17 -7.61 19.94
N VAL A 358 -21.50 -7.61 19.84
CA VAL A 358 -22.39 -7.70 21.00
C VAL A 358 -22.63 -9.17 21.34
N LEU A 359 -22.19 -9.59 22.52
CA LEU A 359 -22.19 -10.97 22.98
C LEU A 359 -22.96 -11.10 24.30
N PRO A 360 -24.29 -11.33 24.26
CA PRO A 360 -25.08 -11.53 25.46
C PRO A 360 -24.79 -12.89 26.10
N LEU A 361 -24.22 -12.88 27.31
CA LEU A 361 -23.81 -14.10 27.99
C LEU A 361 -24.98 -15.00 28.37
N ARG A 362 -26.16 -14.43 28.64
CA ARG A 362 -27.41 -15.20 28.84
C ARG A 362 -27.76 -16.13 27.67
N THR A 363 -27.34 -15.77 26.45
CA THR A 363 -27.59 -16.55 25.23
C THR A 363 -26.45 -17.52 24.98
N ILE A 364 -25.22 -17.03 25.10
CA ILE A 364 -24.00 -17.79 24.78
C ILE A 364 -23.73 -18.90 25.80
N ALA A 365 -23.88 -18.62 27.10
CA ALA A 365 -23.58 -19.58 28.15
C ALA A 365 -24.55 -20.78 28.19
N ARG A 366 -25.70 -20.69 27.53
CA ARG A 366 -26.68 -21.80 27.41
C ARG A 366 -26.32 -22.82 26.33
N GLN A 367 -25.35 -22.52 25.48
CA GLN A 367 -24.95 -23.40 24.38
C GLN A 367 -24.05 -24.52 24.87
N GLU A 368 -24.09 -25.67 24.18
CA GLU A 368 -23.24 -26.81 24.51
C GLU A 368 -21.76 -26.47 24.39
N SER A 369 -21.39 -25.63 23.41
CA SER A 369 -20.04 -25.11 23.19
C SER A 369 -20.03 -23.58 23.26
N LEU A 370 -19.00 -23.00 23.90
CA LEU A 370 -18.76 -21.55 23.84
C LEU A 370 -18.14 -21.20 22.48
N PRO A 371 -18.54 -20.08 21.85
CA PRO A 371 -18.22 -19.83 20.47
C PRO A 371 -16.76 -19.41 20.28
N SER A 372 -16.16 -19.92 19.22
CA SER A 372 -14.93 -19.32 18.65
C SER A 372 -15.29 -18.03 17.89
N PRO A 373 -14.31 -17.17 17.56
CA PRO A 373 -14.56 -15.96 16.77
C PRO A 373 -15.33 -16.21 15.48
N ALA A 374 -15.05 -17.32 14.78
CA ALA A 374 -15.77 -17.70 13.56
C ALA A 374 -17.28 -17.95 13.78
N SER A 375 -17.68 -18.28 15.01
CA SER A 375 -19.05 -18.61 15.38
C SER A 375 -19.74 -17.53 16.21
N PHE A 376 -19.11 -16.36 16.40
CA PHE A 376 -19.70 -15.27 17.19
C PHE A 376 -21.08 -14.86 16.65
N LEU A 377 -21.20 -14.64 15.33
CA LEU A 377 -22.46 -14.24 14.71
C LEU A 377 -23.54 -15.33 14.81
N ALA A 378 -23.19 -16.59 14.53
CA ALA A 378 -24.08 -17.73 14.73
C ALA A 378 -24.59 -17.82 16.18
N SER A 379 -23.70 -17.65 17.17
CA SER A 379 -24.01 -17.82 18.60
C SER A 379 -25.02 -16.79 19.13
N VAL A 380 -25.17 -15.65 18.45
CA VAL A 380 -26.15 -14.61 18.79
C VAL A 380 -27.31 -14.55 17.79
N HIS A 381 -27.47 -15.61 16.98
CA HIS A 381 -28.50 -15.73 15.96
C HIS A 381 -28.53 -14.54 14.98
N ASN A 382 -27.35 -14.08 14.56
CA ASN A 382 -27.25 -13.02 13.57
C ASN A 382 -27.57 -13.58 12.16
N PRO A 383 -28.53 -13.01 11.41
CA PRO A 383 -28.91 -13.51 10.09
C PRO A 383 -27.81 -13.35 9.03
N LEU A 384 -26.77 -12.55 9.28
CA LEU A 384 -25.64 -12.35 8.39
C LEU A 384 -24.51 -13.38 8.59
N ASP A 385 -24.64 -14.30 9.55
CA ASP A 385 -23.63 -15.33 9.84
C ASP A 385 -23.19 -16.11 8.59
N GLY A 386 -24.15 -16.61 7.79
CA GLY A 386 -23.84 -17.36 6.57
C GLY A 386 -23.24 -16.52 5.43
N ALA A 387 -23.27 -15.19 5.54
CA ALA A 387 -22.70 -14.27 4.55
C ALA A 387 -21.32 -13.75 4.94
N GLN A 388 -20.81 -14.09 6.14
CA GLN A 388 -19.50 -13.64 6.59
C GLN A 388 -18.38 -14.28 5.76
N PRO A 389 -17.37 -13.51 5.32
CA PRO A 389 -16.19 -14.10 4.68
C PRO A 389 -15.49 -15.07 5.65
N PRO A 390 -14.99 -16.23 5.18
CA PRO A 390 -14.29 -17.18 6.04
C PRO A 390 -13.14 -16.53 6.81
N GLY A 391 -13.11 -16.74 8.14
CA GLY A 391 -12.08 -16.19 9.03
C GLY A 391 -12.15 -14.68 9.24
N TRP A 392 -13.21 -13.99 8.83
CA TRP A 392 -13.35 -12.54 8.97
C TRP A 392 -13.21 -12.07 10.42
N ALA A 393 -13.98 -12.65 11.34
CA ALA A 393 -13.95 -12.26 12.76
C ALA A 393 -12.55 -12.43 13.37
N ASP A 394 -11.85 -13.53 13.05
CA ASP A 394 -10.48 -13.77 13.51
C ASP A 394 -9.50 -12.70 12.99
N ARG A 395 -9.60 -12.32 11.71
CA ARG A 395 -8.79 -11.23 11.12
C ARG A 395 -9.08 -9.89 11.78
N VAL A 396 -10.33 -9.58 12.08
CA VAL A 396 -10.73 -8.35 12.77
C VAL A 396 -10.11 -8.28 14.16
N LEU A 397 -10.20 -9.36 14.93
CA LEU A 397 -9.65 -9.44 16.28
C LEU A 397 -8.12 -9.44 16.30
N THR A 398 -7.49 -10.14 15.37
CA THR A 398 -6.01 -10.16 15.20
C THR A 398 -5.48 -8.78 14.82
N ALA A 399 -6.23 -8.02 14.01
CA ALA A 399 -5.90 -6.63 13.67
C ALA A 399 -6.18 -5.64 14.82
N GLY A 400 -6.67 -6.09 15.98
CA GLY A 400 -7.02 -5.22 17.10
C GLY A 400 -8.17 -4.27 16.80
N ARG A 401 -9.04 -4.59 15.82
CA ARG A 401 -10.18 -3.74 15.40
C ARG A 401 -11.49 -4.14 16.08
N GLY A 402 -11.50 -5.15 16.95
CA GLY A 402 -12.70 -5.55 17.69
C GLY A 402 -13.04 -4.59 18.83
N LEU A 403 -14.34 -4.35 19.00
CA LEU A 403 -14.97 -3.90 20.23
C LEU A 403 -15.88 -5.02 20.72
N LEU A 404 -15.48 -5.75 21.76
CA LEU A 404 -16.25 -6.84 22.33
C LEU A 404 -17.08 -6.34 23.49
N LEU A 405 -18.40 -6.38 23.30
CA LEU A 405 -19.41 -5.92 24.25
C LEU A 405 -20.08 -7.14 24.87
N ILE A 406 -19.53 -7.58 26.00
CA ILE A 406 -19.97 -8.77 26.73
C ILE A 406 -21.05 -8.34 27.74
N ASP A 407 -22.32 -8.66 27.45
CA ASP A 407 -23.46 -8.22 28.27
C ASP A 407 -23.96 -9.31 29.23
N GLY A 408 -24.10 -8.97 30.51
CA GLY A 408 -24.87 -9.76 31.48
C GLY A 408 -24.13 -10.94 32.09
N ILE A 409 -22.92 -10.71 32.62
CA ILE A 409 -22.14 -11.78 33.25
C ILE A 409 -22.80 -12.32 34.55
N ASP A 410 -23.63 -11.50 35.20
CA ASP A 410 -24.45 -11.89 36.35
C ASP A 410 -25.59 -12.84 35.99
N GLU A 411 -25.93 -12.94 34.71
CA GLU A 411 -27.00 -13.80 34.18
C GLU A 411 -26.49 -15.23 33.90
N ILE A 412 -25.23 -15.55 34.22
CA ILE A 412 -24.65 -16.87 34.05
C ILE A 412 -24.98 -17.80 35.24
N PRO A 413 -25.57 -18.98 34.99
CA PRO A 413 -25.76 -20.01 36.01
C PRO A 413 -24.42 -20.43 36.65
N GLU A 414 -24.40 -20.73 37.95
CA GLU A 414 -23.17 -21.07 38.71
C GLU A 414 -22.30 -22.12 37.99
N ARG A 415 -22.94 -23.19 37.49
CA ARG A 415 -22.29 -24.31 36.78
C ARG A 415 -21.51 -23.89 35.52
N ASP A 416 -21.90 -22.78 34.91
CA ASP A 416 -21.35 -22.32 33.64
C ASP A 416 -20.30 -21.20 33.83
N ARG A 417 -20.19 -20.63 35.04
CA ARG A 417 -19.31 -19.47 35.32
C ARG A 417 -17.83 -19.75 35.10
N GLU A 418 -17.30 -20.84 35.66
CA GLU A 418 -15.87 -21.16 35.54
C GLU A 418 -15.49 -21.40 34.07
N ARG A 419 -16.38 -22.10 33.34
CA ARG A 419 -16.22 -22.35 31.91
C ARG A 419 -16.22 -21.04 31.11
N THR A 420 -17.16 -20.14 31.36
CA THR A 420 -17.23 -18.85 30.67
C THR A 420 -16.03 -17.95 31.03
N ARG A 421 -15.57 -18.00 32.28
CA ARG A 421 -14.37 -17.29 32.72
C ARG A 421 -13.13 -17.78 31.99
N ALA A 422 -12.92 -19.10 31.91
CA ALA A 422 -11.81 -19.69 31.18
C ALA A 422 -11.83 -19.28 29.70
N TRP A 423 -12.99 -19.35 29.06
CA TRP A 423 -13.17 -18.92 27.67
C TRP A 423 -12.86 -17.43 27.45
N LEU A 424 -13.33 -16.53 28.32
CA LEU A 424 -12.98 -15.10 28.24
C LEU A 424 -11.48 -14.88 28.45
N ALA A 425 -10.86 -15.60 29.38
CA ALA A 425 -9.43 -15.51 29.63
C ALA A 425 -8.62 -15.95 28.40
N ASP A 426 -9.00 -17.05 27.76
CA ASP A 426 -8.35 -17.56 26.55
C ASP A 426 -8.47 -16.55 25.38
N LEU A 427 -9.64 -15.93 25.21
CA LEU A 427 -9.81 -14.89 24.19
C LEU A 427 -8.99 -13.62 24.47
N LEU A 428 -8.88 -13.21 25.74
CA LEU A 428 -8.05 -12.07 26.15
C LEU A 428 -6.55 -12.32 25.94
N ILE A 429 -6.12 -13.59 26.01
CA ILE A 429 -4.75 -14.00 25.70
C ILE A 429 -4.53 -14.01 24.19
N ALA A 430 -5.47 -14.55 23.42
CA ALA A 430 -5.35 -14.65 21.96
C ALA A 430 -5.45 -13.29 21.24
N TYR A 431 -6.25 -12.36 21.76
CA TYR A 431 -6.58 -11.10 21.08
C TYR A 431 -6.43 -9.86 22.01
N PRO A 432 -5.21 -9.54 22.46
CA PRO A 432 -4.97 -8.56 23.52
C PRO A 432 -5.31 -7.11 23.14
N ASP A 433 -5.18 -6.71 21.87
CA ASP A 433 -5.25 -5.31 21.40
C ASP A 433 -6.68 -4.80 21.09
N ASN A 434 -7.70 -5.59 21.46
CA ASN A 434 -9.12 -5.24 21.26
C ASN A 434 -9.68 -4.45 22.44
N LEU A 435 -10.78 -3.72 22.22
CA LEU A 435 -11.53 -3.09 23.31
C LEU A 435 -12.53 -4.08 23.88
N TRP A 436 -12.57 -4.19 25.20
CA TRP A 436 -13.45 -5.09 25.92
C TRP A 436 -14.29 -4.30 26.92
N LEU A 437 -15.62 -4.40 26.79
CA LEU A 437 -16.55 -3.97 27.81
C LEU A 437 -17.30 -5.18 28.33
N VAL A 438 -17.19 -5.45 29.63
CA VAL A 438 -17.97 -6.49 30.31
C VAL A 438 -18.95 -5.82 31.25
N THR A 439 -20.23 -6.16 31.19
CA THR A 439 -21.24 -5.62 32.11
C THR A 439 -21.59 -6.64 33.19
N SER A 440 -21.76 -6.16 34.43
CA SER A 440 -22.13 -7.00 35.58
C SER A 440 -22.99 -6.28 36.62
N ARG A 441 -23.64 -7.06 37.48
CA ARG A 441 -24.23 -6.57 38.74
C ARG A 441 -23.18 -6.57 39.86
N PRO A 442 -23.22 -5.61 40.81
CA PRO A 442 -22.29 -5.53 41.93
C PRO A 442 -22.22 -6.82 42.77
N SER A 443 -23.30 -7.59 42.83
CA SER A 443 -23.41 -8.81 43.65
C SER A 443 -22.82 -10.08 43.02
N ALA A 444 -22.40 -10.04 41.75
CA ALA A 444 -22.00 -11.23 41.01
C ALA A 444 -20.48 -11.47 41.00
N VAL A 445 -19.67 -10.50 41.48
CA VAL A 445 -18.24 -10.47 41.19
C VAL A 445 -17.37 -9.81 42.27
N ALA A 446 -16.32 -10.50 42.71
CA ALA A 446 -15.22 -9.89 43.45
C ALA A 446 -14.44 -8.86 42.58
N ASP A 447 -13.82 -7.84 43.18
CA ASP A 447 -13.18 -6.72 42.46
C ASP A 447 -12.06 -7.15 41.48
N ASP A 448 -11.59 -8.39 41.56
CA ASP A 448 -10.47 -8.98 40.82
C ASP A 448 -10.84 -9.86 39.61
N TRP A 449 -12.10 -9.91 39.14
CA TRP A 449 -12.49 -10.89 38.09
C TRP A 449 -11.73 -10.77 36.77
N LEU A 450 -11.41 -9.55 36.34
CA LEU A 450 -10.57 -9.32 35.16
C LEU A 450 -9.06 -9.31 35.49
N GLY A 451 -8.71 -9.35 36.78
CA GLY A 451 -7.36 -9.24 37.31
C GLY A 451 -6.87 -10.53 37.98
N HIS A 452 -6.02 -11.26 37.25
CA HIS A 452 -5.07 -12.27 37.72
C HIS A 452 -5.46 -13.77 37.81
N ARG A 453 -4.46 -14.53 37.34
CA ARG A 453 -4.16 -15.95 37.55
C ARG A 453 -4.33 -16.35 39.02
N THR A 454 -5.14 -17.37 39.26
CA THR A 454 -5.05 -18.19 40.46
C THR A 454 -4.48 -19.56 40.05
N SER A 455 -3.25 -19.83 40.47
CA SER A 455 -2.74 -21.21 40.50
C SER A 455 -3.57 -22.03 41.51
N PRO A 456 -3.84 -23.31 41.25
CA PRO A 456 -4.66 -24.12 42.12
C PRO A 456 -3.92 -24.35 43.44
N SER A 457 -4.52 -23.91 44.56
CA SER A 457 -4.01 -24.23 45.89
C SER A 457 -4.17 -25.72 46.15
N SER A 458 -3.08 -26.48 46.10
CA SER A 458 -3.02 -27.85 46.60
C SER A 458 -3.27 -27.83 48.12
N ARG A 459 -4.47 -28.24 48.55
CA ARG A 459 -4.67 -28.71 49.93
C ARG A 459 -3.94 -30.04 50.09
N SER A 460 -2.92 -30.05 50.93
CA SER A 460 -2.36 -31.27 51.50
C SER A 460 -2.98 -31.49 52.88
N PRO A 461 -3.42 -32.71 53.23
CA PRO A 461 -4.10 -33.00 54.48
C PRO A 461 -3.10 -33.14 55.64
N ARG A 462 -3.51 -32.71 56.83
CA ARG A 462 -3.00 -33.23 58.10
C ARG A 462 -4.11 -33.97 58.81
#